data_AF-A0A9Q1R7F9-F1
#
_entry.id   AF-A0A9Q1R7F9-F1
#
_cell.length_a   1.000
_cell.length_b   1.000
_cell.length_c   1.000
_cell.angle_alpha   90.00
_cell.angle_beta   90.00
_cell.angle_gamma   90.00
#
_symmetry.space_group_name_H-M   'P 1'
#
loop_
_entity.id
_entity.type
_entity.pdbx_description
1 polymer ?
#
loop_
_entity_poly.entity_id
_entity_poly.type
_entity_poly.pdbx_seq_one_letter_code
_entity_poly.pdbx_strand_id
1 'polypeptide(L)'
;MADTEHTHQPPATAEEDTPSPPPPTSLEPEPPLASVEVESLAQPEEHHSTVVTTVVEKEGPLTQPPPEPTLLAAEQVSVTVPDKEPQGVSTESEKPKPVEVKKIPESLVSFKEESNKVSDLSDSEGKALEELKFLVQEGIKNQTFTIAKTQEAPSVDLPQEVFIWGVPLMKDDRSDVILLKFLRARDFKVKESFGMLKNTILWRKEFNIEELVDENLGDDLEKVVFMDGHDKEGHPVCYNVYGEFQNKELYNKTFGDEEKRNKFLRWRIQFLEKSIRKLDFNPGGINTIFQVSDLKNSPGPGKRELRLATRQALQLLQDNYPEFVAKQVFINVPWWYLAFYTMISPFMTQRTKSKFVFTGPSKTAETLYKYVSPEQVPVQYGGLSVDYCECNPEFSFNDPATEIIVKPATKQTVEIIVNEKCIIVWELRVLGWEVTYSAEYVPNADSGYTINIQKLRKMTAADEPVVSSSFKIVELGKILLTIDNPTSKKKKLLYRFKDKPYSD
;
A
#
# COMPACT_ATOMS: atom_id res chain seq x y z
N MET A 1 34.53 -54.02 -2.11
CA MET A 1 35.12 -55.06 -1.25
C MET A 1 35.91 -54.35 -0.16
N ALA A 2 35.59 -54.69 1.09
CA ALA A 2 36.26 -54.35 2.33
C ALA A 2 36.17 -52.89 2.82
N ASP A 3 35.18 -52.71 3.70
CA ASP A 3 35.06 -51.69 4.74
C ASP A 3 36.29 -51.63 5.66
N THR A 4 36.54 -50.45 6.23
CA THR A 4 37.27 -50.34 7.50
C THR A 4 36.70 -49.17 8.28
N GLU A 5 35.90 -49.48 9.29
CA GLU A 5 35.41 -48.56 10.32
C GLU A 5 36.58 -48.06 11.17
N HIS A 6 36.70 -46.74 11.32
CA HIS A 6 37.46 -46.13 12.40
C HIS A 6 36.52 -45.35 13.31
N THR A 7 36.32 -45.90 14.51
CA THR A 7 35.71 -45.25 15.66
C THR A 7 36.65 -44.16 16.17
N HIS A 8 36.22 -42.89 16.19
CA HIS A 8 36.89 -41.82 16.93
C HIS A 8 35.91 -41.13 17.88
N GLN A 9 36.23 -41.26 19.16
CA GLN A 9 35.69 -40.55 20.31
C GLN A 9 36.02 -39.04 20.22
N PRO A 10 35.13 -38.14 20.65
CA PRO A 10 35.36 -36.69 20.52
C PRO A 10 36.24 -36.15 21.67
N PRO A 11 37.13 -35.17 21.41
CA PRO A 11 37.77 -34.41 22.48
C PRO A 11 36.87 -33.24 22.93
N ALA A 12 37.01 -32.94 24.22
CA ALA A 12 36.25 -31.99 25.01
C ALA A 12 36.32 -30.54 24.51
N THR A 13 35.19 -29.86 24.67
CA THR A 13 34.99 -28.40 24.57
C THR A 13 35.87 -27.65 25.56
N ALA A 14 36.68 -26.71 25.04
CA ALA A 14 37.28 -25.64 25.83
C ALA A 14 36.25 -24.53 26.00
N GLU A 15 35.99 -24.13 27.24
CA GLU A 15 35.17 -22.98 27.62
C GLU A 15 35.86 -21.69 27.17
N GLU A 16 35.14 -20.87 26.41
CA GLU A 16 35.59 -19.54 26.00
C GLU A 16 35.02 -18.49 26.98
N ASP A 17 35.94 -17.83 27.67
CA ASP A 17 35.74 -16.87 28.74
C ASP A 17 35.13 -15.57 28.19
N THR A 18 33.88 -15.25 28.55
CA THR A 18 33.19 -14.01 28.15
C THR A 18 33.21 -12.99 29.29
N PRO A 19 33.59 -11.72 29.05
CA PRO A 19 33.68 -10.73 30.12
C PRO A 19 32.30 -10.26 30.58
N SER A 20 32.11 -10.19 31.89
CA SER A 20 30.85 -9.79 32.56
C SER A 20 30.46 -8.32 32.32
N PRO A 21 29.14 -8.00 32.29
CA PRO A 21 28.65 -6.63 32.11
C PRO A 21 28.80 -5.79 33.40
N PRO A 22 28.93 -4.45 33.29
CA PRO A 22 29.05 -3.58 34.45
C PRO A 22 27.72 -3.43 35.22
N PRO A 23 27.77 -3.10 36.53
CA PRO A 23 26.60 -3.10 37.44
C PRO A 23 25.67 -1.89 37.22
N PRO A 24 24.40 -1.96 37.70
CA PRO A 24 23.39 -0.93 37.47
C PRO A 24 23.59 0.30 38.37
N THR A 25 23.45 1.49 37.78
CA THR A 25 23.49 2.77 38.49
C THR A 25 22.14 3.07 39.15
N SER A 26 22.18 3.42 40.43
CA SER A 26 21.04 3.72 41.31
C SER A 26 20.36 5.07 41.02
N LEU A 27 19.03 5.08 41.15
CA LEU A 27 18.13 6.24 41.15
C LEU A 27 18.28 7.12 42.41
N GLU A 28 17.97 8.43 42.24
CA GLU A 28 17.20 9.36 43.12
C GLU A 28 17.73 10.81 43.03
N PRO A 29 16.97 11.86 43.43
CA PRO A 29 15.52 12.12 43.28
C PRO A 29 15.22 13.54 42.71
N GLU A 30 14.00 13.77 42.21
CA GLU A 30 13.47 15.12 41.90
C GLU A 30 13.15 15.94 43.17
N PRO A 31 13.28 17.28 43.11
CA PRO A 31 12.60 18.18 44.04
C PRO A 31 11.47 19.01 43.38
N PRO A 32 10.56 19.62 44.19
CA PRO A 32 9.12 19.52 43.97
C PRO A 32 8.42 20.77 43.40
N LEU A 33 7.16 20.54 43.01
CA LEU A 33 6.12 21.51 42.69
C LEU A 33 5.87 22.55 43.81
N ALA A 34 5.66 23.80 43.40
CA ALA A 34 4.88 24.78 44.16
C ALA A 34 3.89 25.53 43.24
N SER A 35 2.63 25.38 43.61
CA SER A 35 1.38 26.02 43.20
C SER A 35 1.38 27.56 43.21
N VAL A 36 0.58 28.20 42.34
CA VAL A 36 -0.48 29.19 42.73
C VAL A 36 -1.53 29.35 41.62
N GLU A 37 -2.78 29.31 42.08
CA GLU A 37 -4.11 29.65 41.56
C GLU A 37 -4.34 30.95 40.75
N VAL A 38 -5.39 30.88 39.90
CA VAL A 38 -6.49 31.85 39.66
C VAL A 38 -6.14 33.17 38.95
N GLU A 39 -6.72 33.43 37.78
CA GLU A 39 -7.96 34.23 37.62
C GLU A 39 -8.29 34.54 36.14
N SER A 40 -9.59 34.63 35.89
CA SER A 40 -10.27 35.07 34.68
C SER A 40 -9.97 36.52 34.26
N LEU A 41 -10.04 36.83 32.96
CA LEU A 41 -10.98 37.80 32.35
C LEU A 41 -10.53 38.25 30.95
N ALA A 42 -11.52 38.30 30.05
CA ALA A 42 -11.80 39.35 29.08
C ALA A 42 -10.84 39.64 27.89
N GLN A 43 -11.42 39.50 26.69
CA GLN A 43 -11.25 40.40 25.52
C GLN A 43 -11.27 41.89 25.95
N PRO A 44 -10.74 42.90 25.19
CA PRO A 44 -11.10 43.07 23.77
C PRO A 44 -10.14 43.89 22.86
N GLU A 45 -10.62 44.03 21.62
CA GLU A 45 -10.61 45.24 20.77
C GLU A 45 -9.46 45.57 19.80
N GLU A 46 -9.93 45.84 18.57
CA GLU A 46 -9.27 46.51 17.46
C GLU A 46 -8.90 47.95 17.83
N HIS A 47 -7.88 48.52 17.19
CA HIS A 47 -8.02 49.84 16.55
C HIS A 47 -6.86 50.17 15.59
N HIS A 48 -7.27 50.75 14.46
CA HIS A 48 -6.52 51.40 13.41
C HIS A 48 -5.41 52.37 13.87
N SER A 49 -4.32 52.45 13.09
CA SER A 49 -3.70 53.74 12.78
C SER A 49 -2.87 53.72 11.50
N THR A 50 -2.61 54.92 10.99
CA THR A 50 -2.61 55.28 9.57
C THR A 50 -1.36 56.11 9.23
N VAL A 51 -0.98 56.08 7.94
CA VAL A 51 -0.31 57.12 7.10
C VAL A 51 1.25 57.26 7.05
N VAL A 52 1.72 57.36 5.78
CA VAL A 52 2.75 58.26 5.16
C VAL A 52 4.06 57.57 4.71
N THR A 53 4.69 57.75 3.51
CA THR A 53 4.41 58.32 2.16
C THR A 53 5.70 58.13 1.31
N THR A 54 5.56 57.97 -0.03
CA THR A 54 6.51 58.21 -1.18
C THR A 54 7.76 57.33 -1.33
N VAL A 55 8.19 56.89 -2.53
CA VAL A 55 8.44 57.62 -3.80
C VAL A 55 8.22 56.73 -5.04
N VAL A 56 7.85 57.39 -6.14
CA VAL A 56 7.56 56.92 -7.51
C VAL A 56 8.84 56.77 -8.32
N GLU A 57 8.95 55.71 -9.14
CA GLU A 57 9.65 55.79 -10.44
C GLU A 57 9.00 54.86 -11.48
N LYS A 58 9.07 55.29 -12.74
CA LYS A 58 8.20 54.97 -13.87
C LYS A 58 9.09 54.38 -14.98
N GLU A 59 8.71 53.28 -15.64
CA GLU A 59 8.93 53.04 -17.08
C GLU A 59 8.48 51.64 -17.57
N GLY A 60 7.79 51.61 -18.72
CA GLY A 60 8.10 50.72 -19.86
C GLY A 60 7.59 49.26 -19.88
N PRO A 61 6.79 48.85 -20.88
CA PRO A 61 6.21 47.50 -20.97
C PRO A 61 7.20 46.47 -21.56
N LEU A 62 7.50 45.41 -20.82
CA LEU A 62 8.24 44.25 -21.31
C LEU A 62 7.30 43.10 -21.64
N THR A 63 7.23 42.82 -22.95
CA THR A 63 7.28 41.49 -23.59
C THR A 63 6.68 40.29 -22.86
N GLN A 64 5.65 39.72 -23.50
CA GLN A 64 5.02 38.43 -23.20
C GLN A 64 6.06 37.31 -22.99
N PRO A 65 5.91 36.48 -21.94
CA PRO A 65 6.62 35.20 -21.87
C PRO A 65 6.01 34.18 -22.85
N PRO A 66 6.84 33.28 -23.43
CA PRO A 66 6.41 32.31 -24.44
C PRO A 66 5.46 31.24 -23.87
N PRO A 67 4.61 30.63 -24.71
CA PRO A 67 3.55 29.72 -24.26
C PRO A 67 4.11 28.37 -23.78
N GLU A 68 3.53 27.85 -22.70
CA GLU A 68 3.72 26.47 -22.21
C GLU A 68 3.26 25.44 -23.28
N PRO A 69 4.03 24.37 -23.53
CA PRO A 69 3.64 23.34 -24.48
C PRO A 69 2.52 22.44 -23.96
N THR A 70 1.56 22.25 -24.84
CA THR A 70 0.24 21.62 -24.69
C THR A 70 0.30 20.09 -24.65
N LEU A 71 -0.57 19.50 -23.83
CA LEU A 71 -0.89 18.07 -23.77
C LEU A 71 -1.58 17.60 -25.06
N LEU A 72 -1.14 16.46 -25.60
CA LEU A 72 -1.84 15.74 -26.66
C LEU A 72 -2.94 14.85 -26.06
N ALA A 73 -4.19 15.28 -26.21
CA ALA A 73 -5.34 14.40 -26.38
C ALA A 73 -6.17 15.00 -27.52
N ALA A 74 -6.29 14.25 -28.62
CA ALA A 74 -7.04 14.64 -29.80
C ALA A 74 -8.55 14.65 -29.48
N GLU A 75 -9.15 15.84 -29.43
CA GLU A 75 -10.17 16.38 -30.34
C GLU A 75 -10.91 17.55 -29.66
N GLN A 76 -10.97 18.66 -30.39
CA GLN A 76 -11.36 19.99 -29.91
C GLN A 76 -12.87 20.16 -29.80
N VAL A 77 -13.35 20.81 -28.72
CA VAL A 77 -14.30 21.93 -28.83
C VAL A 77 -13.99 22.95 -27.72
N SER A 78 -13.60 24.15 -28.13
CA SER A 78 -13.34 25.33 -27.32
C SER A 78 -14.63 26.05 -26.93
N VAL A 79 -14.81 26.41 -25.65
CA VAL A 79 -15.69 27.52 -25.25
C VAL A 79 -15.02 28.34 -24.15
N THR A 80 -14.73 29.58 -24.49
CA THR A 80 -14.31 30.69 -23.62
C THR A 80 -15.39 31.06 -22.61
N VAL A 81 -14.99 31.22 -21.34
CA VAL A 81 -15.81 31.82 -20.28
C VAL A 81 -15.52 33.33 -20.24
N PRO A 82 -16.53 34.22 -20.25
CA PRO A 82 -16.31 35.63 -19.94
C PRO A 82 -16.44 35.91 -18.44
N ASP A 83 -15.48 36.68 -17.93
CA ASP A 83 -15.49 37.34 -16.63
C ASP A 83 -16.70 38.26 -16.46
N LYS A 84 -17.36 38.18 -15.30
CA LYS A 84 -18.08 39.31 -14.69
C LYS A 84 -17.99 39.24 -13.15
N GLU A 85 -17.35 40.27 -12.59
CA GLU A 85 -17.41 40.67 -11.20
C GLU A 85 -18.79 41.30 -10.83
N PRO A 86 -19.10 41.48 -9.53
CA PRO A 86 -20.44 41.32 -8.99
C PRO A 86 -21.25 42.62 -8.87
N GLN A 87 -22.57 42.52 -8.93
CA GLN A 87 -23.49 43.52 -8.39
C GLN A 87 -24.49 42.84 -7.45
N GLY A 88 -24.74 43.52 -6.32
CA GLY A 88 -25.37 42.93 -5.15
C GLY A 88 -26.88 43.16 -4.99
N VAL A 89 -27.29 42.77 -3.78
CA VAL A 89 -28.55 43.05 -3.06
C VAL A 89 -29.74 42.15 -3.40
N SER A 90 -30.04 41.20 -2.50
CA SER A 90 -31.10 41.37 -1.49
C SER A 90 -31.21 40.12 -0.61
N THR A 91 -31.37 40.39 0.68
CA THR A 91 -31.57 39.47 1.79
C THR A 91 -32.95 38.81 1.75
N GLU A 92 -33.00 37.48 1.82
CA GLU A 92 -34.12 36.79 2.45
C GLU A 92 -33.64 35.52 3.16
N SER A 93 -34.01 35.42 4.42
CA SER A 93 -33.58 34.41 5.38
C SER A 93 -34.23 33.06 5.09
N GLU A 94 -33.44 32.03 4.73
CA GLU A 94 -33.89 30.65 4.77
C GLU A 94 -32.93 29.77 5.60
N LYS A 95 -33.53 28.97 6.49
CA LYS A 95 -32.91 28.07 7.47
C LYS A 95 -31.89 27.10 6.85
N PRO A 96 -30.89 26.61 7.60
CA PRO A 96 -29.84 25.76 7.05
C PRO A 96 -30.40 24.39 6.65
N LYS A 97 -30.29 24.05 5.36
CA LYS A 97 -30.49 22.69 4.87
C LYS A 97 -29.29 21.81 5.29
N PRO A 98 -29.51 20.52 5.60
CA PRO A 98 -28.44 19.63 6.04
C PRO A 98 -27.40 19.45 4.93
N VAL A 99 -26.12 19.50 5.28
CA VAL A 99 -25.02 19.17 4.39
C VAL A 99 -25.19 17.72 3.93
N GLU A 100 -25.50 17.54 2.65
CA GLU A 100 -25.59 16.25 2.01
C GLU A 100 -24.20 15.60 2.06
N VAL A 101 -24.06 14.53 2.85
CA VAL A 101 -22.85 13.70 2.88
C VAL A 101 -22.72 13.07 1.49
N LYS A 102 -21.89 13.67 0.62
CA LYS A 102 -21.56 13.11 -0.70
C LYS A 102 -21.07 11.67 -0.51
N LYS A 103 -21.89 10.71 -0.95
CA LYS A 103 -21.57 9.28 -0.90
C LYS A 103 -20.32 9.03 -1.73
N ILE A 104 -19.38 8.30 -1.15
CA ILE A 104 -18.19 7.82 -1.85
C ILE A 104 -18.66 6.92 -3.01
N PRO A 105 -18.16 7.10 -4.24
CA PRO A 105 -18.45 6.18 -5.33
C PRO A 105 -17.92 4.80 -4.96
N GLU A 106 -18.81 3.88 -4.61
CA GLU A 106 -18.49 2.44 -4.58
C GLU A 106 -18.46 1.99 -6.04
N SER A 107 -17.38 1.34 -6.49
CA SER A 107 -17.27 0.87 -7.87
C SER A 107 -18.38 -0.15 -8.16
N LEU A 108 -19.40 0.24 -8.94
CA LEU A 108 -20.56 -0.61 -9.26
C LEU A 108 -20.27 -1.67 -10.35
N VAL A 109 -19.04 -1.73 -10.87
CA VAL A 109 -18.64 -2.64 -11.94
C VAL A 109 -17.66 -3.67 -11.39
N SER A 110 -18.00 -4.96 -11.49
CA SER A 110 -17.07 -6.05 -11.23
C SER A 110 -16.00 -6.04 -12.33
N PHE A 111 -14.84 -5.46 -12.05
CA PHE A 111 -13.65 -5.63 -12.88
C PHE A 111 -13.13 -7.05 -12.68
N LYS A 112 -12.95 -7.79 -13.77
CA LYS A 112 -12.23 -9.07 -13.79
C LYS A 112 -10.95 -8.85 -14.59
N GLU A 113 -9.81 -9.24 -14.04
CA GLU A 113 -8.55 -9.22 -14.78
C GLU A 113 -8.65 -10.13 -16.02
N GLU A 114 -8.07 -9.68 -17.13
CA GLU A 114 -8.03 -10.44 -18.37
C GLU A 114 -7.00 -11.56 -18.28
N SER A 115 -7.32 -12.74 -18.83
CA SER A 115 -6.40 -13.87 -18.78
C SER A 115 -5.11 -13.59 -19.55
N ASN A 116 -3.97 -13.99 -18.98
CA ASN A 116 -2.65 -13.88 -19.63
C ASN A 116 -2.29 -15.13 -20.45
N LYS A 117 -3.23 -16.06 -20.66
CA LYS A 117 -3.03 -17.25 -21.48
C LYS A 117 -3.44 -16.98 -22.92
N VAL A 118 -2.59 -17.36 -23.87
CA VAL A 118 -2.87 -17.23 -25.31
C VAL A 118 -4.13 -18.01 -25.71
N SER A 119 -4.40 -19.15 -25.07
CA SER A 119 -5.59 -19.98 -25.31
C SER A 119 -6.92 -19.27 -25.03
N ASP A 120 -6.88 -18.20 -24.22
CA ASP A 120 -8.08 -17.51 -23.76
C ASP A 120 -8.38 -16.24 -24.58
N LEU A 121 -7.52 -15.93 -25.55
CA LEU A 121 -7.67 -14.79 -26.46
C LEU A 121 -8.73 -15.07 -27.53
N SER A 122 -9.45 -14.02 -27.93
CA SER A 122 -10.25 -14.07 -29.16
C SER A 122 -9.36 -14.16 -30.41
N ASP A 123 -9.94 -14.60 -31.54
CA ASP A 123 -9.22 -14.69 -32.82
C ASP A 123 -8.57 -13.35 -33.24
N SER A 124 -9.23 -12.23 -32.97
CA SER A 124 -8.69 -10.89 -33.27
C SER A 124 -7.50 -10.53 -32.38
N GLU A 125 -7.58 -10.85 -31.09
CA GLU A 125 -6.51 -10.57 -30.12
C GLU A 125 -5.30 -11.47 -30.38
N GLY A 126 -5.53 -12.75 -30.70
CA GLY A 126 -4.46 -13.67 -31.11
C GLY A 126 -3.73 -13.20 -32.36
N LYS A 127 -4.46 -12.72 -33.38
CA LYS A 127 -3.85 -12.12 -34.58
C LYS A 127 -3.02 -10.87 -34.25
N ALA A 128 -3.53 -10.00 -33.39
CA ALA A 128 -2.81 -8.81 -32.97
C ALA A 128 -1.51 -9.14 -32.20
N LEU A 129 -1.53 -10.20 -31.37
CA LEU A 129 -0.35 -10.70 -30.68
C LEU A 129 0.70 -11.21 -31.66
N GLU A 130 0.31 -12.03 -32.64
CA GLU A 130 1.24 -12.54 -33.66
C GLU A 130 1.81 -11.42 -34.54
N GLU A 131 1.00 -10.43 -34.93
CA GLU A 131 1.48 -9.26 -35.67
C GLU A 131 2.47 -8.44 -34.83
N LEU A 132 2.22 -8.24 -33.53
CA LEU A 132 3.15 -7.56 -32.65
C LEU A 132 4.46 -8.34 -32.48
N LYS A 133 4.40 -9.67 -32.32
CA LYS A 133 5.58 -10.56 -32.25
C LYS A 133 6.45 -10.40 -33.50
N PHE A 134 5.84 -10.36 -34.67
CA PHE A 134 6.54 -10.12 -35.94
C PHE A 134 7.27 -8.76 -35.93
N LEU A 135 6.59 -7.68 -35.56
CA LEU A 135 7.21 -6.34 -35.48
C LEU A 135 8.36 -6.29 -34.47
N VAL A 136 8.24 -7.00 -33.33
CA VAL A 136 9.31 -7.09 -32.33
C VAL A 136 10.52 -7.83 -32.89
N GLN A 137 10.33 -8.96 -33.57
CA GLN A 137 11.43 -9.68 -34.22
C GLN A 137 12.12 -8.84 -35.29
N GLU A 138 11.35 -8.14 -36.13
CA GLU A 138 11.91 -7.20 -37.11
C GLU A 138 12.67 -6.07 -36.42
N GLY A 139 12.13 -5.51 -35.33
CA GLY A 139 12.77 -4.47 -34.53
C GLY A 139 14.10 -4.92 -33.92
N ILE A 140 14.19 -6.17 -33.45
CA ILE A 140 15.44 -6.76 -32.94
C ILE A 140 16.44 -6.91 -34.08
N LYS A 141 16.03 -7.51 -35.21
CA LYS A 141 16.88 -7.70 -36.39
C LYS A 141 17.44 -6.39 -36.93
N ASN A 142 16.62 -5.34 -36.93
CA ASN A 142 16.98 -4.01 -37.44
C ASN A 142 17.60 -3.12 -36.35
N GLN A 143 17.96 -3.65 -35.18
CA GLN A 143 18.57 -2.91 -34.06
C GLN A 143 17.78 -1.65 -33.64
N THR A 144 16.46 -1.68 -33.80
CA THR A 144 15.56 -0.54 -33.54
C THR A 144 15.47 -0.19 -32.05
N PHE A 145 15.90 -1.09 -31.17
CA PHE A 145 15.92 -0.92 -29.73
C PHE A 145 17.25 -0.38 -29.19
N THR A 146 18.19 0.06 -30.04
CA THR A 146 19.51 0.55 -29.63
C THR A 146 19.59 2.08 -29.67
N ILE A 147 20.26 2.69 -28.68
CA ILE A 147 20.48 4.14 -28.63
C ILE A 147 21.62 4.51 -29.58
N ALA A 148 21.39 5.48 -30.48
CA ALA A 148 22.32 5.92 -31.52
C ALA A 148 23.71 6.37 -31.02
N LYS A 149 23.84 6.74 -29.73
CA LYS A 149 25.11 7.19 -29.12
C LYS A 149 26.14 6.07 -28.86
N THR A 150 25.79 4.80 -29.06
CA THR A 150 26.66 3.64 -28.76
C THR A 150 27.36 3.07 -30.01
N GLN A 151 27.45 3.83 -31.10
CA GLN A 151 28.03 3.38 -32.38
C GLN A 151 29.57 3.54 -32.49
N GLU A 152 30.30 3.50 -31.37
CA GLU A 152 31.78 3.47 -31.38
C GLU A 152 32.34 2.10 -30.97
N ALA A 153 31.89 1.02 -31.63
CA ALA A 153 32.67 -0.20 -31.83
C ALA A 153 31.95 -1.17 -32.79
N PRO A 154 32.64 -1.80 -33.75
CA PRO A 154 32.08 -2.92 -34.49
C PRO A 154 32.05 -4.14 -33.56
N SER A 155 30.89 -4.42 -32.97
CA SER A 155 30.68 -5.67 -32.23
C SER A 155 30.10 -6.73 -33.15
N VAL A 156 30.73 -7.90 -33.08
CA VAL A 156 30.46 -9.16 -33.80
C VAL A 156 28.97 -9.53 -33.74
N ASP A 157 28.46 -10.14 -34.83
CA ASP A 157 27.11 -10.71 -35.09
C ASP A 157 26.56 -11.66 -34.00
N LEU A 158 26.48 -11.22 -32.75
CA LEU A 158 25.73 -11.89 -31.70
C LEU A 158 24.29 -11.35 -31.73
N PRO A 159 23.27 -12.21 -31.76
CA PRO A 159 21.89 -11.76 -31.71
C PRO A 159 21.67 -10.94 -30.44
N GLN A 160 21.34 -9.66 -30.60
CA GLN A 160 21.11 -8.75 -29.49
C GLN A 160 19.87 -9.20 -28.72
N GLU A 161 20.08 -9.79 -27.54
CA GLU A 161 18.98 -10.14 -26.66
C GLU A 161 18.42 -8.87 -26.00
N VAL A 162 17.11 -8.67 -26.14
CA VAL A 162 16.40 -7.54 -25.55
C VAL A 162 15.62 -8.04 -24.35
N PHE A 163 15.95 -7.49 -23.18
CA PHE A 163 15.27 -7.82 -21.93
C PHE A 163 14.31 -6.71 -21.52
N ILE A 164 13.20 -7.10 -20.92
CA ILE A 164 12.30 -6.18 -20.20
C ILE A 164 11.83 -6.87 -18.92
N TRP A 165 11.99 -6.19 -17.78
CA TRP A 165 11.65 -6.70 -16.45
C TRP A 165 12.26 -8.08 -16.10
N GLY A 166 13.47 -8.35 -16.59
CA GLY A 166 14.16 -9.64 -16.37
C GLY A 166 13.72 -10.78 -17.30
N VAL A 167 12.82 -10.51 -18.26
CA VAL A 167 12.38 -11.50 -19.25
C VAL A 167 13.02 -11.21 -20.61
N PRO A 168 13.68 -12.20 -21.24
CA PRO A 168 14.18 -12.05 -22.60
C PRO A 168 13.02 -12.13 -23.61
N LEU A 169 12.85 -11.07 -24.40
CA LEU A 169 11.80 -11.02 -25.41
C LEU A 169 12.06 -12.04 -26.52
N MET A 170 10.97 -12.68 -26.98
CA MET A 170 10.94 -13.65 -28.08
C MET A 170 11.69 -14.97 -27.82
N LYS A 171 12.07 -15.28 -26.57
CA LYS A 171 12.75 -16.54 -26.22
C LYS A 171 11.80 -17.63 -25.74
N ASP A 172 10.76 -17.26 -25.00
CA ASP A 172 9.78 -18.17 -24.42
C ASP A 172 8.42 -17.48 -24.23
N ASP A 173 7.44 -18.26 -23.77
CA ASP A 173 6.02 -17.86 -23.65
C ASP A 173 5.79 -16.70 -22.66
N ARG A 174 6.75 -16.36 -21.79
CA ARG A 174 6.66 -15.17 -20.93
C ARG A 174 6.66 -13.88 -21.75
N SER A 175 7.22 -13.93 -22.95
CA SER A 175 7.17 -12.83 -23.92
C SER A 175 5.73 -12.47 -24.24
N ASP A 176 4.86 -13.45 -24.45
CA ASP A 176 3.47 -13.23 -24.83
C ASP A 176 2.71 -12.53 -23.71
N VAL A 177 2.96 -12.89 -22.45
CA VAL A 177 2.39 -12.22 -21.27
C VAL A 177 2.78 -10.74 -21.23
N ILE A 178 4.04 -10.42 -21.54
CA ILE A 178 4.52 -9.03 -21.60
C ILE A 178 3.88 -8.27 -22.76
N LEU A 179 3.88 -8.85 -23.97
CA LEU A 179 3.33 -8.20 -25.16
C LEU A 179 1.83 -7.92 -25.02
N LEU A 180 1.08 -8.81 -24.36
CA LEU A 180 -0.32 -8.60 -24.05
C LEU A 180 -0.56 -7.37 -23.16
N LYS A 181 0.35 -7.03 -22.23
CA LYS A 181 0.24 -5.79 -21.44
C LYS A 181 0.27 -4.55 -22.33
N PHE A 182 1.17 -4.50 -23.31
CA PHE A 182 1.26 -3.39 -24.26
C PHE A 182 0.06 -3.31 -25.20
N LEU A 183 -0.40 -4.46 -25.70
CA LEU A 183 -1.60 -4.55 -26.53
C LEU A 183 -2.82 -4.01 -25.79
N ARG A 184 -3.08 -4.49 -24.58
CA ARG A 184 -4.21 -4.04 -23.76
C ARG A 184 -4.14 -2.55 -23.43
N ALA A 185 -2.96 -2.03 -23.16
CA ALA A 185 -2.77 -0.61 -22.89
C ALA A 185 -3.05 0.30 -24.10
N ARG A 186 -3.14 -0.26 -25.30
CA ARG A 186 -3.45 0.44 -26.55
C ARG A 186 -4.64 -0.19 -27.28
N ASP A 187 -5.54 -0.85 -26.55
CA ASP A 187 -6.77 -1.47 -27.07
C ASP A 187 -6.51 -2.35 -28.32
N PHE A 188 -5.46 -3.17 -28.25
CA PHE A 188 -4.97 -4.08 -29.31
C PHE A 188 -4.58 -3.41 -30.64
N LYS A 189 -4.32 -2.10 -30.64
CA LYS A 189 -3.75 -1.40 -31.79
C LYS A 189 -2.26 -1.70 -31.91
N VAL A 190 -1.92 -2.65 -32.78
CA VAL A 190 -0.58 -3.25 -32.90
C VAL A 190 0.54 -2.21 -33.08
N LYS A 191 0.39 -1.26 -34.02
CA LYS A 191 1.42 -0.24 -34.29
C LYS A 191 1.66 0.70 -33.09
N GLU A 192 0.59 1.11 -32.42
CA GLU A 192 0.70 1.96 -31.22
C GLU A 192 1.35 1.18 -30.06
N SER A 193 1.02 -0.11 -29.93
CA SER A 193 1.57 -1.03 -28.93
C SER A 193 3.08 -1.24 -29.13
N PHE A 194 3.49 -1.49 -30.38
CA PHE A 194 4.91 -1.59 -30.74
C PHE A 194 5.66 -0.28 -30.46
N GLY A 195 5.06 0.87 -30.80
CA GLY A 195 5.64 2.19 -30.49
C GLY A 195 5.85 2.40 -29.00
N MET A 196 4.85 2.04 -28.17
CA MET A 196 4.96 2.09 -26.71
C MET A 196 6.09 1.18 -26.20
N LEU A 197 6.11 -0.09 -26.61
CA LEU A 197 7.14 -1.05 -26.22
C LEU A 197 8.55 -0.57 -26.58
N LYS A 198 8.73 -0.06 -27.80
CA LYS A 198 10.00 0.52 -28.25
C LYS A 198 10.43 1.68 -27.36
N ASN A 199 9.54 2.63 -27.10
CA ASN A 199 9.85 3.78 -26.25
C ASN A 199 10.19 3.34 -24.82
N THR A 200 9.48 2.35 -24.27
CA THR A 200 9.80 1.77 -22.96
C THR A 200 11.18 1.16 -22.94
N ILE A 201 11.55 0.33 -23.93
CA ILE A 201 12.89 -0.30 -23.97
C ILE A 201 14.00 0.74 -24.09
N LEU A 202 13.81 1.78 -24.90
CA LEU A 202 14.78 2.87 -25.04
C LEU A 202 14.90 3.67 -23.73
N TRP A 203 13.77 4.04 -23.13
CA TRP A 203 13.72 4.72 -21.85
C TRP A 203 14.43 3.92 -20.75
N ARG A 204 14.23 2.59 -20.70
CA ARG A 204 14.90 1.73 -19.71
C ARG A 204 16.42 1.80 -19.81
N LYS A 205 16.96 1.88 -21.04
CA LYS A 205 18.39 2.04 -21.30
C LYS A 205 18.87 3.44 -20.89
N GLU A 206 18.12 4.49 -21.26
CA GLU A 206 18.46 5.88 -20.92
C GLU A 206 18.40 6.15 -19.41
N PHE A 207 17.42 5.56 -18.72
CA PHE A 207 17.25 5.68 -17.27
C PHE A 207 18.20 4.78 -16.48
N ASN A 208 18.92 3.90 -17.18
CA ASN A 208 19.87 2.95 -16.64
C ASN A 208 19.24 2.00 -15.61
N ILE A 209 18.13 1.36 -16.01
CA ILE A 209 17.30 0.53 -15.11
C ILE A 209 18.08 -0.67 -14.57
N GLU A 210 18.93 -1.29 -15.38
CA GLU A 210 19.65 -2.50 -14.95
C GLU A 210 20.63 -2.20 -13.81
N GLU A 211 21.37 -1.09 -13.87
CA GLU A 211 22.23 -0.65 -12.76
C GLU A 211 21.41 -0.07 -11.60
N LEU A 212 20.30 0.63 -11.91
CA LEU A 212 19.43 1.21 -10.90
C LEU A 212 18.92 0.15 -9.93
N VAL A 213 18.61 -1.07 -10.36
CA VAL A 213 18.10 -2.12 -9.45
C VAL A 213 19.07 -2.42 -8.31
N ASP A 214 20.37 -2.33 -8.54
CA ASP A 214 21.39 -2.66 -7.54
C ASP A 214 21.95 -1.41 -6.82
N GLU A 215 21.54 -0.21 -7.23
CA GLU A 215 21.97 1.07 -6.63
C GLU A 215 21.52 1.20 -5.16
N ASN A 216 22.38 1.71 -4.28
CA ASN A 216 21.98 2.01 -2.89
C ASN A 216 21.42 3.44 -2.80
N LEU A 217 20.10 3.54 -2.66
CA LEU A 217 19.38 4.82 -2.57
C LEU A 217 18.93 5.19 -1.14
N GLY A 218 19.20 4.33 -0.15
CA GLY A 218 18.75 4.46 1.24
C GLY A 218 17.41 3.75 1.54
N ASP A 219 17.10 3.65 2.83
CA ASP A 219 16.00 2.89 3.45
C ASP A 219 14.93 3.80 4.10
N ASP A 220 15.11 5.12 4.07
CA ASP A 220 14.23 6.11 4.72
C ASP A 220 12.74 6.05 4.29
N LEU A 221 12.44 5.36 3.18
CA LEU A 221 11.13 5.36 2.53
C LEU A 221 10.38 4.02 2.67
N GLU A 222 10.89 3.07 3.45
CA GLU A 222 10.23 1.77 3.71
C GLU A 222 8.86 1.93 4.36
N LYS A 223 8.67 2.96 5.20
CA LYS A 223 7.36 3.29 5.79
C LYS A 223 6.40 3.94 4.78
N VAL A 224 6.94 4.54 3.71
CA VAL A 224 6.17 5.22 2.67
C VAL A 224 5.63 4.21 1.66
N VAL A 225 6.45 3.25 1.25
CA VAL A 225 6.04 2.20 0.32
C VAL A 225 6.64 0.86 0.73
N PHE A 226 5.80 -0.15 0.86
CA PHE A 226 6.21 -1.51 1.18
C PHE A 226 5.26 -2.55 0.58
N MET A 227 5.75 -3.77 0.43
CA MET A 227 4.95 -4.94 0.05
C MET A 227 4.61 -5.72 1.32
N ASP A 228 3.34 -6.04 1.55
CA ASP A 228 2.95 -6.93 2.65
C ASP A 228 1.68 -7.71 2.29
N GLY A 229 1.70 -9.03 2.48
CA GLY A 229 0.57 -9.91 2.19
C GLY A 229 0.20 -10.06 0.71
N HIS A 230 -0.83 -10.89 0.49
CA HIS A 230 -1.42 -11.19 -0.81
C HIS A 230 -2.95 -11.04 -0.75
N ASP A 231 -3.53 -10.60 -1.86
CA ASP A 231 -4.99 -10.59 -2.00
C ASP A 231 -5.54 -12.02 -2.19
N LYS A 232 -6.87 -12.16 -2.20
CA LYS A 232 -7.57 -13.45 -2.35
C LYS A 232 -7.38 -14.10 -3.71
N GLU A 233 -6.88 -13.36 -4.70
CA GLU A 233 -6.53 -13.86 -6.04
C GLU A 233 -5.02 -14.16 -6.15
N GLY A 234 -4.25 -13.90 -5.09
CA GLY A 234 -2.82 -14.18 -4.96
C GLY A 234 -1.92 -13.02 -5.38
N HIS A 235 -2.45 -11.86 -5.74
CA HIS A 235 -1.63 -10.70 -6.10
C HIS A 235 -0.89 -10.18 -4.86
N PRO A 236 0.43 -9.91 -4.96
CA PRO A 236 1.14 -9.27 -3.86
C PRO A 236 0.57 -7.86 -3.64
N VAL A 237 0.42 -7.45 -2.38
CA VAL A 237 -0.19 -6.18 -2.02
C VAL A 237 0.89 -5.13 -1.74
N CYS A 238 0.83 -4.01 -2.47
CA CYS A 238 1.70 -2.85 -2.30
C CYS A 238 0.97 -1.74 -1.56
N TYR A 239 1.51 -1.29 -0.43
CA TYR A 239 1.01 -0.16 0.34
C TYR A 239 1.77 1.12 -0.02
N ASN A 240 1.04 2.23 -0.15
CA ASN A 240 1.59 3.57 -0.38
C ASN A 240 1.00 4.52 0.67
N VAL A 241 1.82 4.96 1.62
CA VAL A 241 1.41 5.72 2.81
C VAL A 241 1.80 7.18 2.66
N TYR A 242 0.93 7.97 2.02
CA TYR A 242 1.24 9.37 1.72
C TYR A 242 1.29 10.26 2.98
N GLY A 243 0.68 9.82 4.08
CA GLY A 243 0.70 10.51 5.36
C GLY A 243 2.10 10.68 5.97
N GLU A 244 3.05 9.80 5.65
CA GLU A 244 4.43 9.87 6.13
C GLU A 244 5.13 11.19 5.73
N PHE A 245 4.73 11.77 4.59
CA PHE A 245 5.23 13.07 4.13
C PHE A 245 4.71 14.28 4.92
N GLN A 246 3.93 14.07 5.99
CA GLN A 246 3.71 15.11 7.00
C GLN A 246 4.96 15.38 7.84
N ASN A 247 5.84 14.38 8.00
CA ASN A 247 7.11 14.58 8.66
C ASN A 247 7.94 15.59 7.85
N LYS A 248 8.20 16.76 8.44
CA LYS A 248 8.89 17.88 7.77
C LYS A 248 10.31 17.51 7.37
N GLU A 249 10.99 16.72 8.18
CA GLU A 249 12.36 16.28 7.90
C GLU A 249 12.37 15.34 6.70
N LEU A 250 11.53 14.30 6.71
CA LEU A 250 11.38 13.38 5.58
C LEU A 250 10.95 14.12 4.31
N TYR A 251 9.96 15.01 4.41
CA TYR A 251 9.50 15.81 3.28
C TYR A 251 10.63 16.66 2.67
N ASN A 252 11.40 17.36 3.50
CA ASN A 252 12.50 18.21 3.02
C ASN A 252 13.66 17.38 2.47
N LYS A 253 13.96 16.22 3.08
CA LYS A 253 14.95 15.25 2.61
C LYS A 253 14.56 14.61 1.27
N THR A 254 13.25 14.51 0.99
CA THR A 254 12.73 13.87 -0.23
C THR A 254 12.43 14.86 -1.35
N PHE A 255 11.92 16.05 -1.04
CA PHE A 255 11.40 17.00 -2.04
C PHE A 255 11.96 18.42 -1.93
N GLY A 256 12.96 18.65 -1.07
CA GLY A 256 13.47 19.99 -0.77
C GLY A 256 14.13 20.71 -1.95
N ASP A 257 14.64 19.96 -2.93
CA ASP A 257 15.29 20.46 -4.14
C ASP A 257 15.13 19.46 -5.30
N GLU A 258 15.61 19.83 -6.48
CA GLU A 258 15.48 19.01 -7.69
C GLU A 258 16.23 17.69 -7.63
N GLU A 259 17.42 17.69 -7.04
CA GLU A 259 18.24 16.50 -6.88
C GLU A 259 17.54 15.46 -6.00
N LYS A 260 16.99 15.90 -4.86
CA LYS A 260 16.21 15.03 -3.96
C LYS A 260 14.94 14.50 -4.63
N ARG A 261 14.22 15.33 -5.39
CA ARG A 261 13.04 14.88 -6.16
C ARG A 261 13.42 13.82 -7.19
N ASN A 262 14.53 14.01 -7.90
CA ASN A 262 15.05 13.03 -8.85
C ASN A 262 15.51 11.75 -8.16
N LYS A 263 16.16 11.85 -7.00
CA LYS A 263 16.53 10.69 -6.18
C LYS A 263 15.31 9.91 -5.72
N PHE A 264 14.26 10.59 -5.25
CA PHE A 264 12.98 9.96 -4.89
C PHE A 264 12.35 9.24 -6.09
N LEU A 265 12.37 9.88 -7.27
CA LEU A 265 11.85 9.28 -8.49
C LEU A 265 12.61 8.01 -8.88
N ARG A 266 13.95 8.06 -8.86
CA ARG A 266 14.81 6.89 -9.09
C ARG A 266 14.52 5.78 -8.08
N TRP A 267 14.41 6.12 -6.80
CA TRP A 267 14.07 5.17 -5.74
C TRP A 267 12.70 4.52 -5.97
N ARG A 268 11.68 5.30 -6.34
CA ARG A 268 10.34 4.78 -6.61
C ARG A 268 10.32 3.82 -7.80
N ILE A 269 11.05 4.14 -8.87
CA ILE A 269 11.20 3.26 -10.02
C ILE A 269 11.99 2.00 -9.64
N GLN A 270 13.05 2.12 -8.85
CA GLN A 270 13.81 0.97 -8.34
C GLN A 270 12.92 0.02 -7.54
N PHE A 271 12.14 0.55 -6.59
CA PHE A 271 11.20 -0.24 -5.78
C PHE A 271 10.21 -1.01 -6.67
N LEU A 272 9.67 -0.34 -7.68
CA LEU A 272 8.73 -0.96 -8.62
C LEU A 272 9.42 -2.04 -9.47
N GLU A 273 10.60 -1.79 -10.01
CA GLU A 273 11.37 -2.78 -10.77
C GLU A 273 11.68 -4.02 -9.93
N LYS A 274 12.16 -3.83 -8.68
CA LYS A 274 12.41 -4.94 -7.74
C LYS A 274 11.14 -5.74 -7.46
N SER A 275 10.00 -5.07 -7.35
CA SER A 275 8.71 -5.72 -7.10
C SER A 275 8.22 -6.49 -8.32
N ILE A 276 8.31 -5.89 -9.51
CA ILE A 276 7.87 -6.50 -10.77
C ILE A 276 8.72 -7.73 -11.11
N ARG A 277 10.04 -7.70 -10.89
CA ARG A 277 10.93 -8.84 -11.15
C ARG A 277 10.64 -10.07 -10.29
N LYS A 278 9.86 -9.92 -9.19
CA LYS A 278 9.40 -11.03 -8.35
C LYS A 278 8.07 -11.64 -8.83
N LEU A 279 7.42 -11.04 -9.82
CA LEU A 279 6.15 -11.52 -10.36
C LEU A 279 6.35 -12.74 -11.28
N ASP A 280 5.29 -13.53 -11.43
CA ASP A 280 5.30 -14.71 -12.29
C ASP A 280 4.75 -14.37 -13.68
N PHE A 281 5.67 -14.20 -14.64
CA PHE A 281 5.35 -13.95 -16.04
C PHE A 281 5.06 -15.23 -16.85
N ASN A 282 5.02 -16.41 -16.24
CA ASN A 282 4.57 -17.60 -16.96
C ASN A 282 3.10 -17.49 -17.37
N PRO A 283 2.66 -18.15 -18.45
CA PRO A 283 1.26 -18.13 -18.86
C PRO A 283 0.30 -18.59 -17.74
N GLY A 284 -0.55 -17.69 -17.28
CA GLY A 284 -1.47 -17.93 -16.14
C GLY A 284 -0.87 -17.65 -14.76
N GLY A 285 0.39 -17.22 -14.68
CA GLY A 285 1.03 -16.71 -13.47
C GLY A 285 0.55 -15.32 -13.09
N ILE A 286 0.82 -14.94 -11.84
CA ILE A 286 0.42 -13.67 -11.23
C ILE A 286 1.45 -12.60 -11.59
N ASN A 287 1.06 -11.69 -12.49
CA ASN A 287 1.93 -10.66 -13.07
C ASN A 287 1.41 -9.22 -12.87
N THR A 288 0.55 -9.03 -11.88
CA THR A 288 -0.04 -7.76 -11.48
C THR A 288 0.04 -7.59 -9.96
N ILE A 289 -0.09 -6.34 -9.50
CA ILE A 289 0.04 -5.94 -8.10
C ILE A 289 -1.29 -5.34 -7.63
N PHE A 290 -1.73 -5.72 -6.44
CA PHE A 290 -2.84 -5.08 -5.76
C PHE A 290 -2.31 -3.86 -5.00
N GLN A 291 -2.83 -2.67 -5.30
CA GLN A 291 -2.31 -1.42 -4.74
C GLN A 291 -3.25 -0.87 -3.67
N VAL A 292 -2.71 -0.56 -2.50
CA VAL A 292 -3.39 0.18 -1.43
C VAL A 292 -2.73 1.54 -1.28
N SER A 293 -3.50 2.61 -1.40
CA SER A 293 -3.05 3.99 -1.19
C SER A 293 -3.72 4.56 0.05
N ASP A 294 -2.94 4.78 1.10
CA ASP A 294 -3.42 5.43 2.32
C ASP A 294 -3.33 6.96 2.18
N LEU A 295 -4.50 7.59 2.16
CA LEU A 295 -4.64 9.04 2.09
C LEU A 295 -4.89 9.68 3.46
N LYS A 296 -4.83 8.90 4.55
CA LYS A 296 -4.85 9.46 5.90
C LYS A 296 -3.72 10.46 5.98
N ASN A 297 -4.04 11.68 6.43
CA ASN A 297 -3.02 12.71 6.64
C ASN A 297 -2.23 13.09 5.36
N SER A 298 -2.66 12.65 4.17
CA SER A 298 -1.94 12.98 2.92
C SER A 298 -1.83 14.49 2.76
N PRO A 299 -0.66 15.03 2.38
CA PRO A 299 -0.49 16.46 2.24
C PRO A 299 -1.50 17.03 1.23
N GLY A 300 -2.20 18.09 1.65
CA GLY A 300 -3.22 18.71 0.82
C GLY A 300 -2.64 19.40 -0.43
N PRO A 301 -3.52 19.98 -1.27
CA PRO A 301 -3.13 20.57 -2.55
C PRO A 301 -2.07 21.68 -2.44
N GLY A 302 -1.83 22.27 -1.27
CA GLY A 302 -0.81 23.32 -1.07
C GLY A 302 0.65 22.87 -1.20
N LYS A 303 0.97 21.57 -1.16
CA LYS A 303 2.35 21.07 -1.30
C LYS A 303 2.75 20.88 -2.77
N ARG A 304 3.16 21.97 -3.43
CA ARG A 304 3.50 22.02 -4.86
C ARG A 304 4.56 20.99 -5.28
N GLU A 305 5.64 20.85 -4.50
CA GLU A 305 6.77 19.96 -4.85
C GLU A 305 6.38 18.49 -4.86
N LEU A 306 5.65 18.03 -3.84
CA LEU A 306 5.10 16.68 -3.82
C LEU A 306 4.18 16.45 -5.02
N ARG A 307 3.33 17.43 -5.37
CA ARG A 307 2.44 17.31 -6.52
C ARG A 307 3.21 17.18 -7.84
N LEU A 308 4.30 17.93 -7.99
CA LEU A 308 5.17 17.87 -9.16
C LEU A 308 5.84 16.49 -9.27
N ALA A 309 6.45 16.01 -8.18
CA ALA A 309 7.10 14.70 -8.12
C ALA A 309 6.11 13.57 -8.39
N THR A 310 4.92 13.61 -7.78
CA THR A 310 3.85 12.63 -8.03
C THR A 310 3.36 12.66 -9.47
N ARG A 311 3.21 13.86 -10.08
CA ARG A 311 2.81 13.97 -11.50
C ARG A 311 3.86 13.38 -12.44
N GLN A 312 5.14 13.66 -12.18
CA GLN A 312 6.25 13.09 -12.96
C GLN A 312 6.31 11.56 -12.82
N ALA A 313 6.19 11.04 -11.59
CA ALA A 313 6.13 9.61 -11.34
C ALA A 313 4.94 8.96 -12.07
N LEU A 314 3.74 9.54 -11.98
CA LEU A 314 2.55 9.01 -12.66
C LEU A 314 2.72 8.98 -14.18
N GLN A 315 3.32 10.02 -14.78
CA GLN A 315 3.60 10.05 -16.21
C GLN A 315 4.55 8.90 -16.61
N LEU A 316 5.65 8.73 -15.88
CA LEU A 316 6.60 7.65 -16.13
C LEU A 316 5.96 6.26 -15.99
N LEU A 317 5.09 6.08 -14.99
CA LEU A 317 4.35 4.83 -14.78
C LEU A 317 3.39 4.54 -15.94
N GLN A 318 2.66 5.56 -16.41
CA GLN A 318 1.72 5.40 -17.53
C GLN A 318 2.43 5.07 -18.85
N ASP A 319 3.60 5.67 -19.09
CA ASP A 319 4.33 5.50 -20.33
C ASP A 319 5.13 4.19 -20.39
N ASN A 320 5.62 3.70 -19.24
CA ASN A 320 6.60 2.61 -19.19
C ASN A 320 6.16 1.36 -18.45
N TYR A 321 5.05 1.39 -17.68
CA TYR A 321 4.59 0.27 -16.87
C TYR A 321 3.11 -0.07 -17.13
N PRO A 322 2.76 -0.47 -18.37
CA PRO A 322 1.38 -0.79 -18.73
C PRO A 322 0.87 -2.03 -17.98
N GLU A 323 -0.40 -1.97 -17.55
CA GLU A 323 -1.15 -3.13 -17.04
C GLU A 323 -0.46 -3.94 -15.93
N PHE A 324 0.16 -3.26 -14.95
CA PHE A 324 0.67 -3.88 -13.71
C PHE A 324 -0.27 -3.77 -12.50
N VAL A 325 -1.32 -2.97 -12.59
CA VAL A 325 -2.27 -2.79 -11.47
C VAL A 325 -3.46 -3.71 -11.67
N ALA A 326 -3.63 -4.68 -10.76
CA ALA A 326 -4.81 -5.54 -10.68
C ALA A 326 -6.01 -4.74 -10.16
N LYS A 327 -5.82 -4.10 -9.00
CA LYS A 327 -6.81 -3.25 -8.33
C LYS A 327 -6.08 -2.12 -7.59
N GLN A 328 -6.73 -0.97 -7.45
CA GLN A 328 -6.25 0.15 -6.64
C GLN A 328 -7.32 0.53 -5.62
N VAL A 329 -7.03 0.32 -4.34
CA VAL A 329 -7.89 0.75 -3.23
C VAL A 329 -7.27 1.98 -2.57
N PHE A 330 -8.03 3.06 -2.51
CA PHE A 330 -7.70 4.25 -1.74
C PHE A 330 -8.42 4.18 -0.39
N ILE A 331 -7.66 4.15 0.69
CA ILE A 331 -8.17 4.04 2.05
C ILE A 331 -8.02 5.38 2.79
N ASN A 332 -8.81 5.55 3.84
CA ASN A 332 -8.83 6.77 4.64
C ASN A 332 -9.00 8.05 3.80
N VAL A 333 -9.77 7.96 2.71
CA VAL A 333 -9.90 9.03 1.71
C VAL A 333 -10.49 10.28 2.36
N PRO A 334 -9.78 11.42 2.33
CA PRO A 334 -10.31 12.67 2.86
C PRO A 334 -11.39 13.23 1.93
N TRP A 335 -12.35 13.98 2.48
CA TRP A 335 -13.50 14.50 1.75
C TRP A 335 -13.12 15.33 0.51
N TRP A 336 -12.03 16.11 0.59
CA TRP A 336 -11.54 16.93 -0.53
C TRP A 336 -11.02 16.10 -1.71
N TYR A 337 -10.52 14.88 -1.46
CA TYR A 337 -9.99 14.02 -2.52
C TYR A 337 -11.11 13.54 -3.44
N LEU A 338 -12.32 13.34 -2.89
CA LEU A 338 -13.48 12.98 -3.71
C LEU A 338 -13.81 14.10 -4.71
N ALA A 339 -13.73 15.37 -4.30
CA ALA A 339 -13.92 16.49 -5.20
C ALA A 339 -12.85 16.54 -6.30
N PHE A 340 -11.58 16.31 -5.92
CA PHE A 340 -10.48 16.19 -6.88
C PHE A 340 -10.72 15.04 -7.88
N TYR A 341 -11.07 13.84 -7.40
CA TYR A 341 -11.36 12.70 -8.25
C TYR A 341 -12.51 12.97 -9.22
N THR A 342 -13.61 13.59 -8.77
CA THR A 342 -14.73 13.94 -9.66
C THR A 342 -14.31 14.85 -10.80
N MET A 343 -13.37 15.77 -10.57
CA MET A 343 -12.84 16.68 -11.59
C MET A 343 -11.95 15.96 -12.62
N ILE A 344 -11.11 15.02 -12.18
CA ILE A 344 -10.16 14.33 -13.07
C ILE A 344 -10.74 13.08 -13.73
N SER A 345 -11.78 12.49 -13.14
CA SER A 345 -12.35 11.22 -13.61
C SER A 345 -12.82 11.26 -15.07
N PRO A 346 -13.38 12.34 -15.66
CA PRO A 346 -13.77 12.35 -17.08
C PRO A 346 -12.63 12.03 -18.05
N PHE A 347 -11.38 12.32 -17.66
CA PHE A 347 -10.19 12.10 -18.47
C PHE A 347 -9.57 10.69 -18.28
N MET A 348 -10.14 9.86 -17.40
CA MET A 348 -9.70 8.48 -17.21
C MET A 348 -10.48 7.51 -18.09
N THR A 349 -9.80 6.50 -18.63
CA THR A 349 -10.43 5.39 -19.35
C THR A 349 -11.34 4.58 -18.42
N GLN A 350 -12.32 3.88 -19.00
CA GLN A 350 -13.21 2.99 -18.22
C GLN A 350 -12.42 1.87 -17.54
N ARG A 351 -11.39 1.34 -18.21
CA ARG A 351 -10.46 0.34 -17.66
C ARG A 351 -9.75 0.85 -16.40
N THR A 352 -9.29 2.10 -16.38
CA THR A 352 -8.67 2.69 -15.17
C THR A 352 -9.69 2.87 -14.05
N LYS A 353 -10.88 3.39 -14.37
CA LYS A 353 -11.94 3.63 -13.37
C LYS A 353 -12.42 2.36 -12.68
N SER A 354 -12.55 1.26 -13.41
CA SER A 354 -13.06 -0.02 -12.87
C SER A 354 -12.08 -0.71 -11.90
N LYS A 355 -10.79 -0.36 -11.98
CA LYS A 355 -9.75 -0.81 -11.04
C LYS A 355 -9.80 -0.04 -9.70
N PHE A 356 -10.43 1.13 -9.65
CA PHE A 356 -10.36 2.03 -8.49
C PHE A 356 -11.49 1.81 -7.49
N VAL A 357 -11.14 1.77 -6.20
CA VAL A 357 -12.07 1.69 -5.07
C VAL A 357 -11.68 2.77 -4.08
N PHE A 358 -12.66 3.55 -3.61
CA PHE A 358 -12.43 4.59 -2.61
C PHE A 358 -13.17 4.22 -1.33
N THR A 359 -12.53 4.42 -0.18
CA THR A 359 -13.17 4.19 1.12
C THR A 359 -12.74 5.20 2.16
N GLY A 360 -13.68 5.62 2.99
CA GLY A 360 -13.43 6.55 4.09
C GLY A 360 -12.84 5.83 5.31
N PRO A 361 -12.32 6.57 6.31
CA PRO A 361 -11.59 5.97 7.42
C PRO A 361 -12.34 4.90 8.21
N SER A 362 -13.67 5.05 8.38
CA SER A 362 -14.49 4.11 9.14
C SER A 362 -14.77 2.78 8.43
N LYS A 363 -14.52 2.69 7.13
CA LYS A 363 -14.81 1.51 6.30
C LYS A 363 -13.54 0.84 5.75
N THR A 364 -12.35 1.37 6.04
CA THR A 364 -11.06 0.87 5.53
C THR A 364 -10.91 -0.65 5.67
N ALA A 365 -11.00 -1.19 6.88
CA ALA A 365 -10.83 -2.62 7.14
C ALA A 365 -11.90 -3.46 6.41
N GLU A 366 -13.17 -3.07 6.51
CA GLU A 366 -14.28 -3.78 5.85
C GLU A 366 -14.13 -3.80 4.32
N THR A 367 -13.66 -2.71 3.72
CA THR A 367 -13.38 -2.63 2.29
C THR A 367 -12.20 -3.54 1.90
N LEU A 368 -11.11 -3.53 2.68
CA LEU A 368 -9.95 -4.38 2.40
C LEU A 368 -10.30 -5.87 2.47
N TYR A 369 -11.12 -6.30 3.44
CA TYR A 369 -11.51 -7.71 3.58
C TYR A 369 -12.32 -8.27 2.41
N LYS A 370 -12.89 -7.40 1.56
CA LYS A 370 -13.51 -7.84 0.30
C LYS A 370 -12.49 -8.44 -0.66
N TYR A 371 -11.23 -8.04 -0.56
CA TYR A 371 -10.17 -8.38 -1.50
C TYR A 371 -9.00 -9.12 -0.85
N VAL A 372 -8.64 -8.80 0.39
CA VAL A 372 -7.46 -9.33 1.10
C VAL A 372 -7.93 -9.96 2.41
N SER A 373 -7.53 -11.20 2.71
CA SER A 373 -7.94 -11.86 3.96
C SER A 373 -7.39 -11.13 5.21
N PRO A 374 -8.09 -11.13 6.36
CA PRO A 374 -7.68 -10.34 7.53
C PRO A 374 -6.25 -10.62 8.01
N GLU A 375 -5.79 -11.86 7.96
CA GLU A 375 -4.43 -12.30 8.30
C GLU A 375 -3.34 -11.81 7.34
N GLN A 376 -3.72 -11.39 6.13
CA GLN A 376 -2.83 -10.81 5.12
C GLN A 376 -2.82 -9.28 5.17
N VAL A 377 -3.71 -8.64 5.94
CA VAL A 377 -3.79 -7.18 6.06
C VAL A 377 -2.94 -6.72 7.25
N PRO A 378 -2.09 -5.67 7.12
CA PRO A 378 -1.35 -5.09 8.23
C PRO A 378 -2.25 -4.69 9.40
N VAL A 379 -1.74 -4.86 10.63
CA VAL A 379 -2.43 -4.46 11.86
C VAL A 379 -2.86 -2.98 11.83
N GLN A 380 -2.05 -2.08 11.27
CA GLN A 380 -2.40 -0.66 11.16
C GLN A 380 -3.66 -0.38 10.31
N TYR A 381 -4.05 -1.32 9.43
CA TYR A 381 -5.23 -1.20 8.56
C TYR A 381 -6.41 -2.08 8.99
N GLY A 382 -6.33 -2.70 10.16
CA GLY A 382 -7.41 -3.51 10.71
C GLY A 382 -7.14 -5.00 10.71
N GLY A 383 -6.12 -5.51 10.04
CA GLY A 383 -5.88 -6.95 9.93
C GLY A 383 -5.10 -7.55 11.11
N LEU A 384 -4.48 -8.70 10.85
CA LEU A 384 -3.66 -9.45 11.82
C LEU A 384 -2.22 -9.66 11.34
N SER A 385 -1.84 -9.16 10.15
CA SER A 385 -0.46 -9.23 9.68
C SER A 385 0.44 -8.33 10.53
N VAL A 386 1.45 -8.95 11.14
CA VAL A 386 2.50 -8.31 11.93
C VAL A 386 3.82 -8.41 11.18
N ASP A 387 4.67 -7.40 11.35
CA ASP A 387 6.02 -7.44 10.79
C ASP A 387 6.82 -8.56 11.48
N TYR A 388 7.30 -9.53 10.69
CA TYR A 388 8.01 -10.72 11.17
C TYR A 388 9.36 -10.40 11.85
N CYS A 389 9.78 -9.13 11.84
CA CYS A 389 10.97 -8.65 12.55
C CYS A 389 10.80 -8.64 14.08
N GLU A 390 9.57 -8.71 14.61
CA GLU A 390 9.32 -8.91 16.04
C GLU A 390 9.09 -10.40 16.35
N CYS A 391 10.14 -11.06 16.86
CA CYS A 391 10.12 -12.29 17.66
C CYS A 391 9.05 -13.35 17.30
N ASN A 392 9.35 -14.23 16.32
CA ASN A 392 8.69 -15.53 16.08
C ASN A 392 7.17 -15.53 16.36
N PRO A 393 6.35 -14.86 15.52
CA PRO A 393 4.93 -14.74 15.79
C PRO A 393 4.27 -16.11 15.85
N GLU A 394 3.40 -16.29 16.84
CA GLU A 394 2.65 -17.53 17.04
C GLU A 394 1.86 -17.92 15.80
N PHE A 395 1.43 -16.94 15.01
CA PHE A 395 0.66 -17.14 13.80
C PHE A 395 1.34 -16.49 12.60
N SER A 396 1.21 -17.15 11.46
CA SER A 396 1.72 -16.71 10.18
C SER A 396 0.58 -16.31 9.24
N PHE A 397 0.91 -15.83 8.06
CA PHE A 397 -0.05 -15.53 6.99
C PHE A 397 -0.79 -16.78 6.46
N ASN A 398 -0.31 -17.99 6.80
CA ASN A 398 -0.94 -19.27 6.45
C ASN A 398 -2.00 -19.71 7.47
N ASP A 399 -2.08 -19.05 8.63
CA ASP A 399 -3.05 -19.37 9.67
C ASP A 399 -4.32 -18.51 9.48
N PRO A 400 -5.40 -19.04 8.90
CA PRO A 400 -6.57 -18.24 8.52
C PRO A 400 -7.31 -17.70 9.72
N ALA A 401 -7.83 -16.47 9.60
CA ALA A 401 -8.65 -15.86 10.63
C ALA A 401 -10.15 -16.03 10.38
N THR A 402 -10.91 -16.20 11.46
CA THR A 402 -12.38 -16.23 11.42
C THR A 402 -12.96 -14.87 11.75
N GLU A 403 -13.97 -14.43 10.98
CA GLU A 403 -14.70 -13.19 11.19
C GLU A 403 -16.07 -13.44 11.85
N ILE A 404 -16.38 -12.73 12.93
CA ILE A 404 -17.70 -12.77 13.58
C ILE A 404 -18.21 -11.34 13.80
N ILE A 405 -19.50 -11.13 13.57
CA ILE A 405 -20.18 -9.88 13.91
C ILE A 405 -20.67 -9.96 15.36
N VAL A 406 -20.20 -9.04 16.20
CA VAL A 406 -20.73 -8.86 17.56
C VAL A 406 -21.84 -7.82 17.51
N LYS A 407 -23.07 -8.23 17.80
CA LYS A 407 -24.26 -7.37 17.71
C LYS A 407 -24.22 -6.28 18.81
N PRO A 408 -24.92 -5.14 18.61
CA PRO A 408 -25.08 -4.12 19.66
C PRO A 408 -25.69 -4.69 20.93
N ALA A 409 -25.24 -4.22 22.10
CA ALA A 409 -25.75 -4.61 23.42
C ALA A 409 -25.85 -6.15 23.63
N THR A 410 -24.88 -6.90 23.13
CA THR A 410 -24.84 -8.37 23.28
C THR A 410 -23.45 -8.88 23.65
N LYS A 411 -23.43 -10.06 24.26
CA LYS A 411 -22.22 -10.86 24.46
C LYS A 411 -22.13 -11.92 23.37
N GLN A 412 -20.97 -11.99 22.72
CA GLN A 412 -20.63 -13.06 21.79
C GLN A 412 -19.57 -13.94 22.46
N THR A 413 -19.81 -15.25 22.50
CA THR A 413 -18.86 -16.24 23.00
C THR A 413 -18.39 -17.11 21.84
N VAL A 414 -17.08 -17.28 21.73
CA VAL A 414 -16.44 -18.26 20.85
C VAL A 414 -16.07 -19.46 21.71
N GLU A 415 -16.53 -20.65 21.34
CA GLU A 415 -16.18 -21.89 22.01
C GLU A 415 -15.10 -22.63 21.22
N ILE A 416 -13.97 -22.90 21.86
CA ILE A 416 -12.88 -23.72 21.32
C ILE A 416 -12.91 -25.04 22.09
N ILE A 417 -13.39 -26.10 21.43
CA ILE A 417 -13.45 -27.44 22.02
C ILE A 417 -12.07 -28.07 21.96
N VAL A 418 -11.59 -28.61 23.09
CA VAL A 418 -10.28 -29.25 23.17
C VAL A 418 -10.46 -30.76 23.35
N ASN A 419 -9.93 -31.52 22.38
CA ASN A 419 -10.12 -32.97 22.29
C ASN A 419 -8.90 -33.79 22.76
N GLU A 420 -7.77 -33.13 23.01
CA GLU A 420 -6.53 -33.77 23.49
C GLU A 420 -5.71 -32.84 24.38
N LYS A 421 -4.69 -33.39 25.05
CA LYS A 421 -3.77 -32.57 25.85
C LYS A 421 -2.84 -31.80 24.92
N CYS A 422 -2.92 -30.48 24.98
CA CYS A 422 -2.14 -29.59 24.12
C CYS A 422 -1.96 -28.23 24.79
N ILE A 423 -1.23 -27.34 24.14
CA ILE A 423 -1.28 -25.91 24.46
C ILE A 423 -2.12 -25.25 23.39
N ILE A 424 -3.25 -24.64 23.75
CA ILE A 424 -4.02 -23.83 22.81
C ILE A 424 -3.44 -22.44 22.83
N VAL A 425 -3.03 -21.95 21.66
CA VAL A 425 -2.67 -20.55 21.42
C VAL A 425 -3.77 -19.89 20.61
N TRP A 426 -4.11 -18.65 20.92
CA TRP A 426 -5.06 -17.87 20.13
C TRP A 426 -4.64 -16.41 20.08
N GLU A 427 -5.11 -15.75 19.04
CA GLU A 427 -5.12 -14.30 18.96
C GLU A 427 -6.47 -13.80 18.49
N LEU A 428 -6.81 -12.59 18.91
CA LEU A 428 -8.04 -11.93 18.51
C LEU A 428 -7.89 -10.43 18.41
N ARG A 429 -8.79 -9.83 17.63
CA ARG A 429 -8.92 -8.39 17.45
C ARG A 429 -10.37 -8.01 17.33
N VAL A 430 -10.76 -6.90 17.96
CA VAL A 430 -12.09 -6.32 17.80
C VAL A 430 -12.01 -4.97 17.11
N LEU A 431 -12.61 -4.86 15.92
CA LEU A 431 -12.70 -3.61 15.18
C LEU A 431 -13.71 -2.66 15.84
N GLY A 432 -13.24 -1.45 16.15
CA GLY A 432 -14.06 -0.36 16.66
C GLY A 432 -14.01 -0.17 18.18
N TRP A 433 -13.14 -0.88 18.91
CA TRP A 433 -12.87 -0.74 20.35
C TRP A 433 -14.15 -0.76 21.23
N GLU A 434 -14.03 -0.36 22.50
CA GLU A 434 -15.15 -0.17 23.44
C GLU A 434 -15.93 -1.46 23.73
N VAL A 435 -15.20 -2.57 23.79
CA VAL A 435 -15.73 -3.88 24.20
C VAL A 435 -15.04 -4.33 25.48
N THR A 436 -15.59 -5.35 26.12
CA THR A 436 -14.84 -6.08 27.15
C THR A 436 -14.57 -7.50 26.68
N TYR A 437 -13.38 -8.00 27.00
CA TYR A 437 -12.91 -9.34 26.65
C TYR A 437 -12.60 -10.13 27.92
N SER A 438 -12.96 -11.40 27.92
CA SER A 438 -12.55 -12.37 28.94
C SER A 438 -12.33 -13.74 28.30
N ALA A 439 -11.46 -14.54 28.90
CA ALA A 439 -11.22 -15.92 28.51
C ALA A 439 -11.30 -16.85 29.70
N GLU A 440 -12.01 -17.96 29.53
CA GLU A 440 -12.23 -18.96 30.56
C GLU A 440 -12.00 -20.36 29.99
N TYR A 441 -11.49 -21.27 30.80
CA TYR A 441 -11.42 -22.69 30.49
C TYR A 441 -12.39 -23.46 31.37
N VAL A 442 -13.22 -24.29 30.74
CA VAL A 442 -14.23 -25.11 31.40
C VAL A 442 -13.88 -26.58 31.16
N PRO A 443 -13.41 -27.32 32.18
CA PRO A 443 -13.21 -28.76 32.10
C PRO A 443 -14.51 -29.51 31.80
N ASN A 444 -14.41 -30.65 31.11
CA ASN A 444 -15.55 -31.56 30.90
C ASN A 444 -15.86 -32.40 32.15
N ALA A 445 -14.90 -32.56 33.07
CA ALA A 445 -15.09 -33.33 34.28
C ALA A 445 -16.09 -32.63 35.22
N ASP A 446 -17.08 -33.36 35.73
CA ASP A 446 -18.13 -32.82 36.62
C ASP A 446 -17.59 -32.19 37.92
N SER A 447 -16.36 -32.53 38.30
CA SER A 447 -15.65 -31.98 39.46
C SER A 447 -14.69 -30.83 39.12
N GLY A 448 -14.55 -30.46 37.86
CA GLY A 448 -13.63 -29.42 37.40
C GLY A 448 -14.18 -28.02 37.65
N TYR A 449 -13.34 -27.11 38.15
CA TYR A 449 -13.70 -25.70 38.33
C TYR A 449 -13.36 -24.91 37.07
N THR A 450 -14.21 -23.95 36.69
CA THR A 450 -13.90 -22.99 35.62
C THR A 450 -12.65 -22.19 35.97
N ILE A 451 -11.64 -22.23 35.11
CA ILE A 451 -10.40 -21.47 35.27
C ILE A 451 -10.52 -20.17 34.48
N ASN A 452 -10.41 -19.03 35.17
CA ASN A 452 -10.36 -17.73 34.51
C ASN A 452 -8.94 -17.49 33.97
N ILE A 453 -8.78 -17.61 32.66
CA ILE A 453 -7.49 -17.40 31.98
C ILE A 453 -7.19 -15.89 31.91
N GLN A 454 -8.19 -15.13 31.46
CA GLN A 454 -8.11 -13.68 31.31
C GLN A 454 -9.32 -13.06 31.99
N LYS A 455 -9.06 -12.27 33.04
CA LYS A 455 -10.09 -11.48 33.71
C LYS A 455 -10.65 -10.45 32.74
N LEU A 456 -11.89 -10.05 33.00
CA LEU A 456 -12.62 -9.06 32.20
C LEU A 456 -11.76 -7.80 31.97
N ARG A 457 -11.30 -7.62 30.74
CA ARG A 457 -10.45 -6.51 30.29
C ARG A 457 -11.27 -5.62 29.37
N LYS A 458 -11.33 -4.33 29.68
CA LYS A 458 -11.88 -3.33 28.74
C LYS A 458 -10.86 -3.06 27.64
N MET A 459 -11.29 -3.12 26.38
CA MET A 459 -10.46 -2.83 25.22
C MET A 459 -10.75 -1.42 24.71
N THR A 460 -9.73 -0.59 24.68
CA THR A 460 -9.75 0.83 24.31
C THR A 460 -8.79 1.11 23.15
N ALA A 461 -8.92 2.27 22.52
CA ALA A 461 -8.05 2.64 21.39
C ALA A 461 -6.55 2.81 21.75
N ALA A 462 -6.23 2.86 23.05
CA ALA A 462 -4.86 2.91 23.55
C ALA A 462 -4.25 1.51 23.81
N ASP A 463 -5.08 0.46 23.79
CA ASP A 463 -4.61 -0.91 23.96
C ASP A 463 -3.98 -1.44 22.67
N GLU A 464 -3.19 -2.51 22.81
CA GLU A 464 -2.72 -3.28 21.66
C GLU A 464 -3.89 -3.75 20.79
N PRO A 465 -3.79 -3.59 19.46
CA PRO A 465 -4.89 -3.89 18.55
C PRO A 465 -5.16 -5.38 18.40
N VAL A 466 -4.20 -6.25 18.73
CA VAL A 466 -4.31 -7.70 18.69
C VAL A 466 -3.96 -8.23 20.08
N VAL A 467 -4.83 -9.07 20.63
CA VAL A 467 -4.61 -9.72 21.93
C VAL A 467 -4.22 -11.17 21.65
N SER A 468 -3.04 -11.56 22.11
CA SER A 468 -2.53 -12.92 21.99
C SER A 468 -2.43 -13.59 23.37
N SER A 469 -2.80 -14.86 23.46
CA SER A 469 -2.79 -15.62 24.70
C SER A 469 -2.61 -17.12 24.44
N SER A 470 -2.19 -17.84 25.47
CA SER A 470 -2.04 -19.29 25.42
C SER A 470 -2.51 -19.93 26.72
N PHE A 471 -2.94 -21.18 26.65
CA PHE A 471 -3.34 -21.95 27.82
C PHE A 471 -2.99 -23.43 27.67
N LYS A 472 -2.39 -23.99 28.72
CA LYS A 472 -1.98 -25.40 28.79
C LYS A 472 -3.18 -26.25 29.21
N ILE A 473 -3.57 -27.17 28.34
CA ILE A 473 -4.71 -28.06 28.55
C ILE A 473 -4.21 -29.39 29.11
N VAL A 474 -4.55 -29.66 30.37
CA VAL A 474 -4.19 -30.90 31.09
C VAL A 474 -5.32 -31.93 31.12
N GLU A 475 -6.56 -31.48 30.96
CA GLU A 475 -7.78 -32.29 30.92
C GLU A 475 -8.67 -31.85 29.75
N LEU A 476 -9.62 -32.68 29.31
CA LEU A 476 -10.49 -32.31 28.19
C LEU A 476 -11.52 -31.27 28.64
N GLY A 477 -11.85 -30.33 27.76
CA GLY A 477 -12.73 -29.21 28.10
C GLY A 477 -12.94 -28.27 26.92
N LYS A 478 -13.33 -27.04 27.22
CA LYS A 478 -13.47 -25.96 26.23
C LYS A 478 -12.92 -24.64 26.74
N ILE A 479 -12.33 -23.86 25.84
CA ILE A 479 -12.01 -22.44 26.08
C ILE A 479 -13.15 -21.58 25.57
N LEU A 480 -13.59 -20.63 26.39
CA LEU A 480 -14.64 -19.67 26.09
C LEU A 480 -14.02 -18.28 25.96
N LEU A 481 -14.03 -17.72 24.75
CA LEU A 481 -13.61 -16.33 24.51
C LEU A 481 -14.86 -15.46 24.44
N THR A 482 -15.09 -14.64 25.45
CA THR A 482 -16.31 -13.81 25.55
C THR A 482 -15.99 -12.36 25.25
N ILE A 483 -16.69 -11.80 24.26
CA ILE A 483 -16.67 -10.39 23.90
C ILE A 483 -18.03 -9.77 24.23
N ASP A 484 -18.05 -8.81 25.16
CA ASP A 484 -19.23 -8.01 25.47
C ASP A 484 -19.17 -6.68 24.71
N ASN A 485 -20.18 -6.41 23.88
CA ASN A 485 -20.35 -5.15 23.20
C ASN A 485 -21.47 -4.33 23.86
N PRO A 486 -21.15 -3.41 24.78
CA PRO A 486 -22.16 -2.56 25.42
C PRO A 486 -22.67 -1.43 24.51
N THR A 487 -22.10 -1.27 23.32
CA THR A 487 -22.39 -0.13 22.43
C THR A 487 -23.61 -0.37 21.53
N SER A 488 -24.14 0.71 20.96
CA SER A 488 -25.23 0.68 19.98
C SER A 488 -24.78 0.29 18.56
N LYS A 489 -23.47 0.16 18.32
CA LYS A 489 -22.90 -0.18 17.01
C LYS A 489 -22.45 -1.63 16.99
N LYS A 490 -22.67 -2.32 15.87
CA LYS A 490 -22.08 -3.64 15.66
C LYS A 490 -20.55 -3.53 15.63
N LYS A 491 -19.87 -4.55 16.14
CA LYS A 491 -18.41 -4.68 16.09
C LYS A 491 -18.06 -5.92 15.25
N LYS A 492 -16.82 -6.00 14.80
CA LYS A 492 -16.30 -7.18 14.10
C LYS A 492 -15.17 -7.78 14.93
N LEU A 493 -15.32 -9.04 15.31
CA LEU A 493 -14.30 -9.86 15.95
C LEU A 493 -13.56 -10.64 14.87
N LEU A 494 -12.24 -10.54 14.88
CA LEU A 494 -11.33 -11.42 14.17
C LEU A 494 -10.68 -12.32 15.20
N TYR A 495 -10.58 -13.61 14.95
CA TYR A 495 -9.82 -14.51 15.82
C TYR A 495 -9.28 -15.70 15.05
N ARG A 496 -8.19 -16.28 15.55
CA ARG A 496 -7.66 -17.57 15.13
C ARG A 496 -7.01 -18.27 16.32
N PHE A 497 -6.96 -19.59 16.26
CA PHE A 497 -6.36 -20.41 17.28
C PHE A 497 -5.73 -21.64 16.64
N LYS A 498 -4.76 -22.23 17.33
CA LYS A 498 -4.20 -23.54 16.98
C LYS A 498 -3.74 -24.28 18.23
N ASP A 499 -3.68 -25.59 18.11
CA ASP A 499 -3.06 -26.49 19.06
C ASP A 499 -1.55 -26.57 18.83
N LYS A 500 -0.82 -26.62 19.94
CA LYS A 500 0.60 -26.95 19.97
C LYS A 500 0.82 -28.27 20.69
N PRO A 501 1.82 -29.06 20.26
CA PRO A 501 2.20 -30.27 20.97
C PRO A 501 2.48 -29.96 22.43
N TYR A 502 2.01 -30.87 23.28
CA TYR A 502 2.31 -30.85 24.70
C TYR A 502 3.77 -31.33 24.88
N SER A 503 4.73 -30.41 24.90
CA SER A 503 6.07 -30.73 25.39
C SER A 503 6.06 -30.65 26.92
N ASP A 504 6.51 -31.74 27.57
CA ASP A 504 6.64 -31.84 29.02
C ASP A 504 7.67 -30.86 29.61
#